data_AF-A0A2A2E1B1-F1
#
_entry.id   AF-A0A2A2E1B1-F1
#
_cell.length_a   1.000
_cell.length_b   1.000
_cell.length_c   1.000
_cell.angle_alpha   90.00
_cell.angle_beta   90.00
_cell.angle_gamma   90.00
#
_symmetry.space_group_name_H-M   'P 1'
#
loop_
_entity.id
_entity.type
_entity.pdbx_description
1 polymer ?
#
loop_
_entity_poly.entity_id
_entity_poly.type
_entity_poly.pdbx_seq_one_letter_code
_entity_poly.pdbx_strand_id
1 'polypeptide(L)'
;MRDPFYCDRGVCFRLALLGILLCMACSGNAAEAHRRPNILLILVDDLGNNDIASWGDGKAPTPVLDAFSRSAVRLRRHYTDSTCSPSRASLITGRHPVSLGFQADGLGLSPDLDTLPKSLKALGYRTLHVGKWHVGEALEYDEIQPGHQGFDYWFGMLNHFVLQGPGPDGRLLRRQPTHIDPWLQDNGAAPVQHHGYLDDILTDKAVELVKAGAGEAPWFINLWLFSPHTPYQPNPVFSRHFPDTPEGRYFAILSELDNNVARLLAALEESGQAQNTIVLFASDNGGANIDRDNNYPLIGKKGTYTEGGVRTPLLLRWPGQYEDKDILEPTVFMDLYPTLVSLAGGKPPAGLAGRDLRPLLEGGSLPGLSALYWAGDSGGVLGMTYSAHLLNEGRFFYREPLGELRSGLVTPAITGQEPEKRTVQAVDRSHAGTLIREWEWQVRPVPLTWEAAAQGRPGKLTGRDFQRAPVFGGYSMGFSLRDVRLADTAQTLLDQPGVWGVRLLPGGRFEVRHGDVVQVSEPIQPHGRCDSLVVSVHIKATSTFPFPGPATTRLLLYWDGRPVLDSAQVLGRPDTAKDLASPTYVGAGADGREPFLGAPLGQPLVINKQLLPEQEGLNLGDMLERLCR
;
A
#
# COMPACT_ATOMS: atom_id res chain seq x y z
N MET A 1 81.20 -33.83 20.67
CA MET A 1 80.08 -33.56 19.75
C MET A 1 79.05 -32.78 20.55
N ARG A 2 79.21 -31.44 20.62
CA ARG A 2 78.33 -30.41 20.02
C ARG A 2 76.88 -30.47 20.51
N ASP A 3 76.61 -29.72 21.57
CA ASP A 3 75.28 -29.20 21.94
C ASP A 3 74.75 -28.26 20.85
N PRO A 4 73.44 -28.30 20.55
CA PRO A 4 72.76 -27.13 20.00
C PRO A 4 71.55 -26.71 20.84
N PHE A 5 71.29 -25.41 20.78
CA PHE A 5 70.13 -24.64 21.25
C PHE A 5 70.34 -23.76 22.48
N TYR A 6 71.36 -22.90 22.37
CA TYR A 6 71.38 -21.60 23.04
C TYR A 6 70.42 -20.65 22.30
N CYS A 7 69.22 -20.45 22.84
CA CYS A 7 68.30 -19.42 22.36
C CYS A 7 68.70 -18.08 23.00
N ASP A 8 69.20 -17.16 22.17
CA ASP A 8 69.73 -15.87 22.61
C ASP A 8 68.60 -14.98 23.17
N ARG A 9 68.71 -14.60 24.45
CA ARG A 9 67.68 -13.85 25.19
C ARG A 9 67.35 -12.50 24.53
N GLY A 10 68.26 -11.94 23.71
CA GLY A 10 68.02 -10.72 22.95
C GLY A 10 67.08 -10.89 21.75
N VAL A 11 66.99 -12.10 21.17
CA VAL A 11 66.17 -12.38 19.98
C VAL A 11 64.72 -12.67 20.37
N CYS A 12 64.49 -13.39 21.48
CA CYS A 12 63.13 -13.60 22.02
C CYS A 12 62.47 -12.29 22.48
N PHE A 13 63.22 -11.34 23.04
CA PHE A 13 62.67 -10.06 23.47
C PHE A 13 62.30 -9.15 22.28
N ARG A 14 63.09 -9.20 21.19
CA ARG A 14 62.79 -8.47 19.95
C ARG A 14 61.62 -9.06 19.16
N LEU A 15 61.46 -10.39 19.15
CA LEU A 15 60.29 -11.05 18.56
C LEU A 15 59.00 -10.83 19.38
N ALA A 16 59.09 -10.76 20.70
CA ALA A 16 57.96 -10.41 21.57
C ALA A 16 57.52 -8.95 21.40
N LEU A 17 58.46 -8.00 21.28
CA LEU A 17 58.13 -6.60 20.98
C LEU A 17 57.57 -6.42 19.56
N LEU A 18 58.05 -7.18 18.56
CA LEU A 18 57.50 -7.17 17.20
C LEU A 18 56.08 -7.76 17.16
N GLY A 19 55.79 -8.80 17.96
CA GLY A 19 54.46 -9.38 18.11
C GLY A 19 53.47 -8.44 18.83
N ILE A 20 53.92 -7.69 19.85
CA ILE A 20 53.10 -6.69 20.55
C ILE A 20 52.86 -5.45 19.66
N LEU A 21 53.84 -5.03 18.85
CA LEU A 21 53.69 -3.96 17.87
C LEU A 21 52.82 -4.38 16.66
N LEU A 22 52.84 -5.65 16.22
CA LEU A 22 51.90 -6.17 15.22
C LEU A 22 50.48 -6.32 15.77
N CYS A 23 50.30 -6.66 17.05
CA CYS A 23 48.97 -6.68 17.68
C CYS A 23 48.39 -5.28 17.88
N MET A 24 49.22 -4.25 18.11
CA MET A 24 48.75 -2.85 18.16
C MET A 24 48.50 -2.25 16.77
N ALA A 25 49.13 -2.77 15.71
CA ALA A 25 48.88 -2.36 14.32
C ALA A 25 47.57 -2.92 13.74
N CYS A 26 46.96 -3.93 14.36
CA CYS A 26 45.61 -4.42 14.00
C CYS A 26 44.47 -3.68 14.71
N SER A 27 44.78 -2.75 15.63
CA SER A 27 43.78 -1.90 16.31
C SER A 27 43.64 -0.52 15.65
N GLY A 28 44.32 -0.28 14.52
CA GLY A 28 44.23 0.95 13.75
C GLY A 28 43.15 0.85 12.67
N ASN A 29 42.07 1.61 12.86
CA ASN A 29 40.97 1.80 11.91
C ASN A 29 40.25 0.50 11.48
N ALA A 30 39.48 -0.08 12.39
CA ALA A 30 38.12 -0.42 11.96
C ALA A 30 37.50 0.92 11.53
N ALA A 31 37.51 1.22 10.23
CA ALA A 31 36.63 2.23 9.68
C ALA A 31 35.27 1.96 10.33
N GLU A 32 34.75 2.94 11.06
CA GLU A 32 33.47 2.86 11.74
C GLU A 32 32.47 2.43 10.66
N ALA A 33 32.18 1.12 10.60
CA ALA A 33 31.28 0.59 9.61
C ALA A 33 30.00 1.34 9.87
N HIS A 34 29.60 2.23 8.95
CA HIS A 34 28.47 3.14 9.16
C HIS A 34 27.34 2.30 9.73
N ARG A 35 27.07 2.49 11.03
CA ARG A 35 26.04 1.72 11.71
C ARG A 35 24.77 1.99 10.94
N ARG A 36 24.08 0.94 10.49
CA ARG A 36 22.81 1.09 9.79
C ARG A 36 21.92 2.07 10.57
N PRO A 37 21.31 3.06 9.90
CA PRO A 37 20.56 4.09 10.61
C PRO A 37 19.27 3.51 11.17
N ASN A 38 18.80 4.07 12.28
CA ASN A 38 17.41 3.91 12.67
C ASN A 38 16.50 4.60 11.65
N ILE A 39 15.25 4.16 11.53
CA ILE A 39 14.28 4.76 10.62
C ILE A 39 13.02 5.10 11.41
N LEU A 40 12.70 6.40 11.52
CA LEU A 40 11.44 6.90 12.06
C LEU A 40 10.58 7.44 10.91
N LEU A 41 9.52 6.73 10.58
CA LEU A 41 8.53 7.17 9.60
C LEU A 41 7.30 7.68 10.33
N ILE A 42 7.11 9.01 10.33
CA ILE A 42 5.94 9.70 10.84
C ILE A 42 4.98 9.92 9.66
N LEU A 43 3.83 9.26 9.70
CA LEU A 43 2.72 9.45 8.77
C LEU A 43 1.54 10.06 9.50
N VAL A 44 1.00 11.14 8.97
CA VAL A 44 -0.21 11.80 9.46
C VAL A 44 -1.39 11.56 8.51
N ASP A 45 -2.61 11.84 8.98
CA ASP A 45 -3.85 11.43 8.33
C ASP A 45 -4.69 12.65 7.94
N ASP A 46 -4.90 12.88 6.65
CA ASP A 46 -5.60 14.05 6.09
C ASP A 46 -4.89 15.41 6.26
N LEU A 47 -3.56 15.43 6.31
CA LEU A 47 -2.80 16.69 6.31
C LEU A 47 -2.60 17.19 4.87
N GLY A 48 -3.02 18.43 4.59
CA GLY A 48 -2.82 19.08 3.30
C GLY A 48 -1.54 19.92 3.21
N ASN A 49 -1.21 20.44 2.02
CA ASN A 49 0.01 21.26 1.84
C ASN A 49 -0.06 22.61 2.61
N ASN A 50 -1.26 23.13 2.86
CA ASN A 50 -1.48 24.38 3.58
C ASN A 50 -1.49 24.23 5.10
N ASP A 51 -1.19 23.04 5.61
CA ASP A 51 -1.19 22.72 7.04
C ASP A 51 0.22 22.71 7.64
N ILE A 52 1.26 22.90 6.83
CA ILE A 52 2.61 23.23 7.28
C ILE A 52 2.89 24.65 6.80
N ALA A 53 3.20 25.58 7.71
CA ALA A 53 3.30 27.00 7.36
C ALA A 53 4.34 27.25 6.24
N SER A 54 5.46 26.53 6.26
CA SER A 54 6.52 26.57 5.25
C SER A 54 6.17 25.97 3.88
N TRP A 55 5.03 25.28 3.77
CA TRP A 55 4.50 24.69 2.53
C TRP A 55 3.28 25.44 1.98
N GLY A 56 2.56 26.15 2.84
CA GLY A 56 1.31 26.82 2.53
C GLY A 56 1.39 28.34 2.46
N ASP A 57 0.36 28.98 3.00
CA ASP A 57 0.18 30.42 3.10
C ASP A 57 0.84 31.06 4.33
N GLY A 58 1.59 30.26 5.10
CA GLY A 58 2.32 30.72 6.29
C GLY A 58 1.48 30.85 7.57
N LYS A 59 0.20 30.44 7.59
CA LYS A 59 -0.66 30.63 8.77
C LYS A 59 -0.74 29.45 9.73
N ALA A 60 -0.40 28.24 9.29
CA ALA A 60 -0.51 27.05 10.13
C ALA A 60 0.42 27.15 11.36
N PRO A 61 -0.03 26.79 12.58
CA PRO A 61 0.77 26.92 13.81
C PRO A 61 1.73 25.73 13.97
N THR A 62 2.68 25.58 13.05
CA THR A 62 3.57 24.41 12.97
C THR A 62 5.06 24.77 13.04
N PRO A 63 5.54 25.50 14.07
CA PRO A 63 6.92 25.98 14.12
C PRO A 63 7.97 24.85 14.12
N VAL A 64 7.68 23.70 14.71
CA VAL A 64 8.60 22.56 14.77
C VAL A 64 8.71 21.89 13.41
N LEU A 65 7.59 21.62 12.75
CA LEU A 65 7.56 21.11 11.39
C LEU A 65 8.19 22.08 10.40
N ASP A 66 8.07 23.39 10.60
CA ASP A 66 8.75 24.39 9.77
C ASP A 66 10.26 24.36 9.97
N ALA A 67 10.74 24.19 11.20
CA ALA A 67 12.16 24.02 11.48
C ALA A 67 12.70 22.70 10.91
N PHE A 68 11.94 21.61 11.05
CA PHE A 68 12.27 20.33 10.45
C PHE A 68 12.32 20.43 8.92
N SER A 69 11.31 21.06 8.30
CA SER A 69 11.23 21.32 6.86
C SER A 69 12.47 22.06 6.34
N ARG A 70 12.92 23.12 7.03
CA ARG A 70 14.12 23.88 6.64
C ARG A 70 15.42 23.05 6.69
N SER A 71 15.51 22.07 7.59
CA SER A 71 16.69 21.21 7.70
C SER A 71 16.60 19.90 6.91
N ALA A 72 15.42 19.55 6.41
CA ALA A 72 15.18 18.31 5.67
C ALA A 72 15.40 18.46 4.15
N VAL A 73 15.56 17.32 3.48
CA VAL A 73 15.23 17.19 2.06
C VAL A 73 13.72 17.28 1.90
N ARG A 74 13.26 18.18 1.04
CA ARG A 74 11.85 18.48 0.77
C ARG A 74 11.48 17.99 -0.62
N LEU A 75 10.69 16.93 -0.68
CA LEU A 75 10.21 16.37 -1.94
C LEU A 75 8.94 17.12 -2.35
N ARG A 76 9.12 18.26 -3.02
CA ARG A 76 8.03 19.23 -3.28
C ARG A 76 6.95 18.67 -4.18
N ARG A 77 7.25 17.67 -5.00
CA ARG A 77 6.33 17.00 -5.93
C ARG A 77 6.17 15.52 -5.57
N HIS A 78 5.83 15.27 -4.31
CA HIS A 78 5.52 13.93 -3.81
C HIS A 78 4.02 13.62 -3.93
N TYR A 79 3.70 12.39 -4.34
CA TYR A 79 2.33 11.96 -4.62
C TYR A 79 1.95 10.67 -3.89
N THR A 80 0.73 10.63 -3.36
CA THR A 80 0.10 9.50 -2.66
C THR A 80 -1.13 9.03 -3.44
N ASP A 81 -1.95 8.14 -2.87
CA ASP A 81 -3.34 8.00 -3.29
C ASP A 81 -4.20 9.11 -2.68
N SER A 82 -5.48 9.20 -3.06
CA SER A 82 -6.40 10.24 -2.58
C SER A 82 -7.08 9.90 -1.25
N THR A 83 -6.83 8.70 -0.70
CA THR A 83 -7.43 8.21 0.56
C THR A 83 -6.48 7.32 1.35
N CYS A 84 -6.76 7.16 2.65
CA CYS A 84 -5.86 6.55 3.63
C CYS A 84 -5.40 5.13 3.28
N SER A 85 -6.34 4.19 3.11
CA SER A 85 -6.06 2.76 2.98
C SER A 85 -5.22 2.40 1.75
N PRO A 86 -5.56 2.87 0.51
CA PRO A 86 -4.71 2.60 -0.65
C PRO A 86 -3.33 3.27 -0.55
N SER A 87 -3.23 4.47 0.02
CA SER A 87 -1.93 5.12 0.26
C SER A 87 -1.03 4.30 1.19
N ARG A 88 -1.59 3.81 2.30
CA ARG A 88 -0.87 2.98 3.29
C ARG A 88 -0.45 1.63 2.70
N ALA A 89 -1.33 1.00 1.92
CA ALA A 89 -1.00 -0.21 1.18
C ALA A 89 0.12 0.04 0.16
N SER A 90 0.07 1.13 -0.60
CA SER A 90 1.08 1.52 -1.58
C SER A 90 2.45 1.75 -0.93
N LEU A 91 2.48 2.45 0.21
CA LEU A 91 3.69 2.72 0.99
C LEU A 91 4.41 1.43 1.37
N ILE A 92 3.74 0.51 2.06
CA ILE A 92 4.42 -0.67 2.61
C ILE A 92 4.67 -1.76 1.57
N THR A 93 3.94 -1.77 0.45
CA THR A 93 4.10 -2.80 -0.61
C THR A 93 4.97 -2.33 -1.78
N GLY A 94 5.19 -1.02 -1.93
CA GLY A 94 5.94 -0.44 -3.05
C GLY A 94 5.28 -0.68 -4.41
N ARG A 95 3.96 -0.90 -4.42
CA ARG A 95 3.18 -1.29 -5.59
C ARG A 95 1.85 -0.52 -5.61
N HIS A 96 1.27 -0.39 -6.80
CA HIS A 96 -0.08 0.16 -6.92
C HIS A 96 -1.09 -0.79 -6.24
N PRO A 97 -1.99 -0.30 -5.36
CA PRO A 97 -2.95 -1.16 -4.66
C PRO A 97 -3.83 -1.98 -5.61
N VAL A 98 -4.30 -1.37 -6.71
CA VAL A 98 -5.08 -2.06 -7.75
C VAL A 98 -4.35 -3.24 -8.37
N SER A 99 -3.01 -3.15 -8.51
CA SER A 99 -2.21 -4.25 -9.07
C SER A 99 -2.07 -5.45 -8.14
N LEU A 100 -2.42 -5.26 -6.86
CA LEU A 100 -2.49 -6.31 -5.84
C LEU A 100 -3.92 -6.85 -5.65
N GLY A 101 -4.92 -6.26 -6.33
CA GLY A 101 -6.32 -6.49 -5.98
C GLY A 101 -6.73 -5.95 -4.61
N PHE A 102 -5.92 -5.06 -4.04
CA PHE A 102 -6.26 -4.43 -2.78
C PHE A 102 -7.42 -3.45 -2.98
N GLN A 103 -8.46 -3.60 -2.17
CA GLN A 103 -9.57 -2.66 -2.07
C GLN A 103 -9.64 -2.14 -0.63
N ALA A 104 -9.97 -0.86 -0.49
CA ALA A 104 -10.01 -0.20 0.80
C ALA A 104 -11.04 -0.84 1.75
N ASP A 105 -12.13 -1.38 1.22
CA ASP A 105 -13.21 -2.06 1.94
C ASP A 105 -13.11 -3.61 1.93
N GLY A 106 -11.99 -4.14 1.40
CA GLY A 106 -11.74 -5.56 1.26
C GLY A 106 -11.17 -6.23 2.52
N LEU A 107 -10.71 -7.46 2.36
CA LEU A 107 -10.15 -8.27 3.45
C LEU A 107 -8.91 -7.59 4.07
N GLY A 108 -8.01 -7.06 3.24
CA GLY A 108 -6.73 -6.47 3.63
C GLY A 108 -5.57 -7.13 2.90
N LEU A 109 -4.35 -6.62 3.09
CA LEU A 109 -3.18 -7.17 2.43
C LEU A 109 -2.92 -8.63 2.80
N SER A 110 -2.47 -9.39 1.80
CA SER A 110 -2.05 -10.77 1.98
C SER A 110 -0.77 -10.84 2.84
N PRO A 111 -0.67 -11.82 3.75
CA PRO A 111 0.54 -12.05 4.54
C PRO A 111 1.71 -12.58 3.71
N ASP A 112 1.51 -12.98 2.45
CA ASP A 112 2.58 -13.50 1.59
C ASP A 112 3.32 -12.39 0.83
N LEU A 113 2.80 -11.15 0.85
CA LEU A 113 3.42 -10.02 0.16
C LEU A 113 4.77 -9.66 0.79
N ASP A 114 5.76 -9.41 -0.06
CA ASP A 114 6.98 -8.69 0.35
C ASP A 114 6.62 -7.24 0.70
N THR A 115 6.79 -6.89 1.97
CA THR A 115 6.53 -5.55 2.50
C THR A 115 7.80 -4.90 3.05
N LEU A 116 7.80 -3.57 3.13
CA LEU A 116 8.88 -2.77 3.72
C LEU A 116 9.32 -3.28 5.09
N PRO A 117 8.42 -3.54 6.07
CA PRO A 117 8.83 -4.08 7.36
C PRO A 117 9.49 -5.47 7.23
N LYS A 118 8.97 -6.39 6.40
CA LYS A 118 9.60 -7.71 6.18
C LYS A 118 11.02 -7.57 5.64
N SER A 119 11.22 -6.70 4.65
CA SER A 119 12.55 -6.44 4.08
C SER A 119 13.51 -5.82 5.10
N LEU A 120 13.07 -4.85 5.90
CA LEU A 120 13.92 -4.27 6.94
C LEU A 120 14.24 -5.27 8.05
N LYS A 121 13.26 -6.09 8.46
CA LYS A 121 13.46 -7.18 9.41
C LYS A 121 14.49 -8.20 8.92
N ALA A 122 14.48 -8.54 7.63
CA ALA A 122 15.50 -9.38 7.01
C ALA A 122 16.91 -8.74 7.03
N LEU A 123 17.01 -7.42 7.15
CA LEU A 123 18.26 -6.68 7.38
C LEU A 123 18.61 -6.54 8.88
N GLY A 124 17.90 -7.24 9.77
CA GLY A 124 18.15 -7.22 11.21
C GLY A 124 17.58 -6.01 11.94
N TYR A 125 16.63 -5.30 11.33
CA TYR A 125 15.91 -4.24 12.03
C TYR A 125 14.87 -4.83 12.99
N ARG A 126 14.72 -4.21 14.16
CA ARG A 126 13.49 -4.33 14.97
C ARG A 126 12.40 -3.50 14.33
N THR A 127 11.29 -4.11 13.92
CA THR A 127 10.21 -3.42 13.20
C THR A 127 9.00 -3.17 14.10
N LEU A 128 8.62 -1.91 14.24
CA LEU A 128 7.64 -1.46 15.25
C LEU A 128 6.58 -0.59 14.58
N HIS A 129 5.30 -0.91 14.76
CA HIS A 129 4.19 -0.08 14.27
C HIS A 129 3.49 0.61 15.44
N VAL A 130 3.17 1.90 15.29
CA VAL A 130 2.37 2.63 16.29
C VAL A 130 1.29 3.43 15.57
N GLY A 131 0.04 3.28 15.98
CA GLY A 131 -1.09 4.09 15.53
C GLY A 131 -2.08 3.40 14.59
N LYS A 132 -2.63 4.18 13.65
CA LYS A 132 -3.70 3.76 12.74
C LYS A 132 -3.14 2.84 11.66
N TRP A 133 -3.54 1.58 11.62
CA TRP A 133 -3.15 0.65 10.57
C TRP A 133 -3.93 0.87 9.26
N HIS A 134 -5.22 0.55 9.24
CA HIS A 134 -6.17 0.81 8.15
C HIS A 134 -5.76 0.23 6.77
N VAL A 135 -5.23 -1.00 6.78
CA VAL A 135 -4.85 -1.75 5.56
C VAL A 135 -5.68 -3.04 5.41
N GLY A 136 -6.98 -2.93 5.71
CA GLY A 136 -7.97 -4.01 5.63
C GLY A 136 -9.19 -3.73 6.52
N GLU A 137 -10.36 -4.22 6.11
CA GLU A 137 -11.62 -4.02 6.85
C GLU A 137 -12.13 -5.27 7.58
N ALA A 138 -11.60 -6.44 7.26
CA ALA A 138 -12.07 -7.69 7.85
C ALA A 138 -11.36 -7.93 9.20
N LEU A 139 -11.71 -7.12 10.19
CA LEU A 139 -11.09 -7.05 11.52
C LEU A 139 -11.17 -8.36 12.31
N GLU A 140 -12.05 -9.26 11.92
CA GLU A 140 -12.21 -10.61 12.46
C GLU A 140 -11.12 -11.60 11.97
N TYR A 141 -10.32 -11.24 10.97
CA TYR A 141 -9.26 -12.09 10.42
C TYR A 141 -7.91 -11.69 11.00
N ASP A 142 -7.26 -12.60 11.73
CA ASP A 142 -5.96 -12.34 12.36
C ASP A 142 -4.88 -11.88 11.35
N GLU A 143 -4.88 -12.45 10.15
CA GLU A 143 -3.90 -12.18 9.10
C GLU A 143 -3.84 -10.73 8.59
N ILE A 144 -4.84 -9.90 8.90
CA ILE A 144 -4.87 -8.50 8.45
C ILE A 144 -4.08 -7.59 9.40
N GLN A 145 -3.64 -8.10 10.54
CA GLN A 145 -2.91 -7.34 11.56
C GLN A 145 -1.49 -6.97 11.11
N PRO A 146 -0.89 -5.89 11.67
CA PRO A 146 0.48 -5.47 11.34
C PRO A 146 1.54 -6.57 11.49
N GLY A 147 1.38 -7.47 12.47
CA GLY A 147 2.34 -8.57 12.70
C GLY A 147 2.56 -9.46 11.48
N HIS A 148 1.50 -9.70 10.69
CA HIS A 148 1.55 -10.48 9.45
C HIS A 148 2.16 -9.73 8.26
N GLN A 149 2.42 -8.43 8.43
CA GLN A 149 3.14 -7.59 7.48
C GLN A 149 4.57 -7.27 7.91
N GLY A 150 5.10 -8.02 8.89
CA GLY A 150 6.51 -8.00 9.24
C GLY A 150 6.90 -7.07 10.39
N PHE A 151 5.92 -6.57 11.16
CA PHE A 151 6.18 -5.84 12.41
C PHE A 151 6.37 -6.83 13.57
N ASP A 152 7.48 -6.68 14.31
CA ASP A 152 7.76 -7.46 15.53
C ASP A 152 6.84 -7.08 16.70
N TYR A 153 6.40 -5.82 16.71
CA TYR A 153 5.50 -5.26 17.71
C TYR A 153 4.60 -4.22 17.06
N TRP A 154 3.35 -4.13 17.53
CA TRP A 154 2.48 -3.03 17.16
C TRP A 154 1.57 -2.57 18.30
N PHE A 155 1.29 -1.28 18.35
CA PHE A 155 0.36 -0.67 19.31
C PHE A 155 -0.52 0.36 18.61
N GLY A 156 -1.85 0.26 18.75
CA GLY A 156 -2.75 1.23 18.12
C GLY A 156 -4.09 0.61 17.73
N MET A 157 -4.57 0.93 16.54
CA MET A 157 -5.88 0.47 16.07
C MET A 157 -5.83 -0.03 14.63
N LEU A 158 -6.51 -1.15 14.38
CA LEU A 158 -6.65 -1.69 13.01
C LEU A 158 -7.47 -0.76 12.11
N ASN A 159 -8.47 -0.10 12.69
CA ASN A 159 -9.33 0.87 12.02
C ASN A 159 -9.75 1.97 13.01
N HIS A 160 -9.91 3.19 12.52
CA HIS A 160 -10.37 4.31 13.33
C HIS A 160 -11.84 4.19 13.81
N PHE A 161 -12.71 3.43 13.13
CA PHE A 161 -14.11 3.26 13.59
C PHE A 161 -14.26 2.39 14.84
N VAL A 162 -13.21 1.70 15.29
CA VAL A 162 -13.26 0.87 16.50
C VAL A 162 -12.66 1.54 17.73
N LEU A 163 -12.29 2.82 17.63
CA LEU A 163 -11.70 3.60 18.72
C LEU A 163 -12.63 3.80 19.92
N GLN A 164 -13.94 3.58 19.76
CA GLN A 164 -14.91 3.61 20.87
C GLN A 164 -15.11 2.26 21.57
N GLY A 165 -14.30 1.25 21.23
CA GLY A 165 -14.30 -0.04 21.91
C GLY A 165 -15.47 -0.97 21.56
N PRO A 166 -15.51 -2.14 22.22
CA PRO A 166 -16.49 -3.17 21.94
C PRO A 166 -17.91 -2.83 22.43
N GLY A 167 -18.88 -3.60 21.95
CA GLY A 167 -20.24 -3.62 22.47
C GLY A 167 -20.39 -4.43 23.75
N PRO A 168 -21.60 -4.50 24.33
CA PRO A 168 -21.89 -5.29 25.53
C PRO A 168 -21.58 -6.79 25.38
N ASP A 169 -21.55 -7.31 24.15
CA ASP A 169 -21.23 -8.69 23.81
C ASP A 169 -19.73 -8.93 23.58
N GLY A 170 -18.88 -7.93 23.79
CA GLY A 170 -17.43 -8.01 23.61
C GLY A 170 -16.97 -7.87 22.16
N ARG A 171 -17.89 -7.70 21.19
CA ARG A 171 -17.53 -7.56 19.76
C ARG A 171 -17.14 -6.13 19.44
N LEU A 172 -16.12 -5.95 18.59
CA LEU A 172 -15.77 -4.63 18.05
C LEU A 172 -16.96 -4.02 17.30
N LEU A 173 -17.32 -2.79 17.64
CA LEU A 173 -18.37 -2.05 16.97
C LEU A 173 -17.78 -0.90 16.18
N ARG A 174 -18.22 -0.76 14.93
CA ARG A 174 -17.88 0.40 14.11
C ARG A 174 -18.78 1.57 14.51
N ARG A 175 -18.15 2.65 14.98
CA ARG A 175 -18.79 3.90 15.39
C ARG A 175 -18.01 5.07 14.80
N GLN A 176 -18.56 6.28 14.93
CA GLN A 176 -17.78 7.48 14.62
C GLN A 176 -16.46 7.47 15.42
N PRO A 177 -15.32 7.81 14.82
CA PRO A 177 -14.03 7.77 15.50
C PRO A 177 -13.99 8.78 16.66
N THR A 178 -13.06 8.60 17.60
CA THR A 178 -12.83 9.51 18.73
C THR A 178 -11.33 9.73 18.91
N HIS A 179 -10.95 10.95 19.31
CA HIS A 179 -9.59 11.27 19.77
C HIS A 179 -9.45 11.16 21.29
N ILE A 180 -10.57 11.08 22.01
CA ILE A 180 -10.61 11.11 23.47
C ILE A 180 -10.92 9.71 23.99
N ASP A 181 -10.16 9.32 25.02
CA ASP A 181 -10.24 8.05 25.71
C ASP A 181 -10.35 6.82 24.77
N PRO A 182 -9.43 6.67 23.80
CA PRO A 182 -9.54 5.66 22.74
C PRO A 182 -9.32 4.25 23.28
N TRP A 183 -9.94 3.29 22.60
CA TRP A 183 -9.63 1.87 22.75
C TRP A 183 -8.54 1.46 21.77
N LEU A 184 -7.44 0.92 22.28
CA LEU A 184 -6.26 0.53 21.51
C LEU A 184 -5.87 -0.91 21.82
N GLN A 185 -5.21 -1.56 20.86
CA GLN A 185 -4.68 -2.90 20.98
C GLN A 185 -3.17 -2.85 21.13
N ASP A 186 -2.65 -3.75 21.97
CA ASP A 186 -1.23 -4.00 22.15
C ASP A 186 -0.93 -5.40 21.60
N ASN A 187 -0.21 -5.45 20.47
CA ASN A 187 0.27 -6.66 19.82
C ASN A 187 -0.79 -7.76 19.62
N GLY A 188 -1.98 -7.39 19.12
CA GLY A 188 -3.07 -8.32 18.85
C GLY A 188 -3.92 -8.71 20.07
N ALA A 189 -3.60 -8.20 21.25
CA ALA A 189 -4.44 -8.39 22.43
C ALA A 189 -5.83 -7.74 22.27
N ALA A 190 -6.75 -8.13 23.14
CA ALA A 190 -8.05 -7.47 23.24
C ALA A 190 -7.85 -5.96 23.50
N PRO A 191 -8.65 -5.09 22.86
CA PRO A 191 -8.49 -3.65 23.01
C PRO A 191 -8.75 -3.23 24.46
N VAL A 192 -7.98 -2.25 24.92
CA VAL A 192 -8.11 -1.64 26.26
C VAL A 192 -8.35 -0.14 26.08
N GLN A 193 -9.20 0.44 26.93
CA GLN A 193 -9.40 1.88 26.95
C GLN A 193 -8.20 2.58 27.59
N HIS A 194 -7.63 3.55 26.89
CA HIS A 194 -6.58 4.42 27.38
C HIS A 194 -7.17 5.80 27.68
N HIS A 195 -6.82 6.39 28.82
CA HIS A 195 -7.31 7.73 29.18
C HIS A 195 -6.44 8.83 28.57
N GLY A 196 -7.06 9.87 28.03
CA GLY A 196 -6.40 11.03 27.43
C GLY A 196 -6.63 11.16 25.92
N TYR A 197 -5.68 11.79 25.24
CA TYR A 197 -5.76 12.09 23.81
C TYR A 197 -4.97 11.07 22.98
N LEU A 198 -5.59 10.59 21.90
CA LEU A 198 -5.09 9.50 21.07
C LEU A 198 -3.67 9.74 20.59
N ASP A 199 -3.40 10.88 19.95
CA ASP A 199 -2.08 11.15 19.39
C ASP A 199 -1.00 11.36 20.46
N ASP A 200 -1.37 11.86 21.64
CA ASP A 200 -0.46 11.92 22.80
C ASP A 200 -0.09 10.51 23.27
N ILE A 201 -1.07 9.61 23.41
CA ILE A 201 -0.87 8.21 23.81
C ILE A 201 0.01 7.46 22.80
N LEU A 202 -0.25 7.65 21.50
CA LEU A 202 0.56 7.05 20.43
C LEU A 202 1.99 7.61 20.43
N THR A 203 2.14 8.92 20.64
CA THR A 203 3.45 9.58 20.70
C THR A 203 4.24 9.13 21.92
N ASP A 204 3.60 8.98 23.09
CA ASP A 204 4.24 8.44 24.29
C ASP A 204 4.78 7.03 24.06
N LYS A 205 3.99 6.16 23.41
CA LYS A 205 4.47 4.83 23.06
C LYS A 205 5.65 4.88 22.09
N ALA A 206 5.62 5.76 21.09
CA ALA A 206 6.74 5.90 20.17
C ALA A 206 8.00 6.45 20.85
N VAL A 207 7.88 7.42 21.76
CA VAL A 207 8.99 7.94 22.58
C VAL A 207 9.57 6.85 23.47
N GLU A 208 8.74 6.03 24.11
CA GLU A 208 9.17 4.85 24.89
C GLU A 208 10.01 3.90 24.02
N LEU A 209 9.53 3.57 22.82
CA LEU A 209 10.22 2.66 21.89
C LEU A 209 11.54 3.26 21.38
N VAL A 210 11.58 4.56 21.06
CA VAL A 210 12.82 5.26 20.70
C VAL A 210 13.85 5.14 21.82
N LYS A 211 13.46 5.47 23.06
CA LYS A 211 14.37 5.43 24.22
C LYS A 211 14.84 4.01 24.52
N ALA A 212 13.96 3.02 24.41
CA ALA A 212 14.31 1.62 24.59
C ALA A 212 15.24 1.06 23.49
N GLY A 213 15.22 1.63 22.28
CA GLY A 213 16.09 1.21 21.19
C GLY A 213 17.55 1.67 21.31
N ALA A 214 17.89 2.53 22.28
CA ALA A 214 19.23 3.09 22.40
C ALA A 214 20.28 2.00 22.71
N GLY A 215 21.28 1.88 21.83
CA GLY A 215 22.36 0.90 21.99
C GLY A 215 22.01 -0.53 21.52
N GLU A 216 20.82 -0.73 20.96
CA GLU A 216 20.39 -2.03 20.41
C GLU A 216 20.63 -2.14 18.88
N ALA A 217 20.07 -3.20 18.27
CA ALA A 217 19.94 -3.32 16.83
C ALA A 217 19.14 -2.14 16.25
N PRO A 218 19.38 -1.73 14.98
CA PRO A 218 18.66 -0.63 14.37
C PRO A 218 17.15 -0.91 14.39
N TRP A 219 16.35 0.12 14.59
CA TRP A 219 14.90 -0.01 14.62
C TRP A 219 14.25 0.72 13.46
N PHE A 220 13.08 0.22 13.06
CA PHE A 220 12.15 0.89 12.16
C PHE A 220 10.86 1.14 12.94
N ILE A 221 10.63 2.41 13.30
CA ILE A 221 9.38 2.84 13.92
C ILE A 221 8.52 3.48 12.84
N ASN A 222 7.41 2.81 12.55
CA ASN A 222 6.38 3.26 11.65
C ASN A 222 5.23 3.86 12.47
N LEU A 223 5.30 5.16 12.73
CA LEU A 223 4.33 5.92 13.52
C LEU A 223 3.29 6.55 12.62
N TRP A 224 2.08 6.01 12.62
CA TRP A 224 0.95 6.44 11.82
C TRP A 224 -0.10 7.11 12.71
N LEU A 225 0.04 8.42 12.91
CA LEU A 225 -0.84 9.24 13.74
C LEU A 225 -2.24 9.37 13.13
N PHE A 226 -3.22 9.73 13.97
CA PHE A 226 -4.59 9.94 13.52
C PHE A 226 -4.89 11.40 13.21
N SER A 227 -4.17 12.36 13.81
CA SER A 227 -4.35 13.76 13.45
C SER A 227 -3.78 14.07 12.06
N PRO A 228 -4.35 15.07 11.35
CA PRO A 228 -5.53 15.86 11.73
C PRO A 228 -6.89 15.27 11.29
N HIS A 229 -7.07 13.95 11.18
CA HIS A 229 -8.33 13.35 10.73
C HIS A 229 -9.53 13.71 11.63
N THR A 230 -10.70 13.82 11.01
CA THR A 230 -11.98 14.05 11.72
C THR A 230 -12.38 12.91 12.66
N PRO A 231 -13.19 13.17 13.72
CA PRO A 231 -13.74 14.47 14.13
C PRO A 231 -12.70 15.40 14.74
N TYR A 232 -12.91 16.72 14.65
CA TYR A 232 -11.98 17.67 15.25
C TYR A 232 -12.27 17.88 16.74
N GLN A 233 -11.61 17.06 17.57
CA GLN A 233 -11.74 17.06 19.03
C GLN A 233 -10.42 17.49 19.69
N PRO A 234 -10.05 18.79 19.65
CA PRO A 234 -8.75 19.23 20.08
C PRO A 234 -8.56 19.10 21.60
N ASN A 235 -7.32 18.79 22.00
CA ASN A 235 -6.91 18.78 23.39
C ASN A 235 -6.99 20.19 24.04
N PRO A 236 -7.67 20.36 25.19
CA PRO A 236 -7.79 21.61 25.93
C PRO A 236 -6.47 22.33 26.24
N VAL A 237 -5.37 21.58 26.33
CA VAL A 237 -4.03 22.16 26.50
C VAL A 237 -3.68 23.09 25.34
N PHE A 238 -4.09 22.72 24.13
CA PHE A 238 -3.82 23.47 22.89
C PHE A 238 -5.00 24.38 22.53
N SER A 239 -6.25 23.90 22.58
CA SER A 239 -7.42 24.66 22.11
C SER A 239 -7.67 25.95 22.89
N ARG A 240 -7.25 26.05 24.15
CA ARG A 240 -7.32 27.30 24.93
C ARG A 240 -6.52 28.46 24.33
N HIS A 241 -5.59 28.19 23.41
CA HIS A 241 -4.76 29.18 22.74
C HIS A 241 -5.36 29.68 21.40
N PHE A 242 -6.49 29.10 20.97
CA PHE A 242 -7.15 29.42 19.72
C PHE A 242 -8.62 29.84 19.97
N PRO A 243 -9.22 30.66 19.10
CA PRO A 243 -10.66 30.92 19.16
C PRO A 243 -11.46 29.63 19.01
N ASP A 244 -12.60 29.52 19.69
CA ASP A 244 -13.53 28.39 19.54
C ASP A 244 -14.34 28.51 18.23
N THR A 245 -13.63 28.41 17.10
CA THR A 245 -14.17 28.40 15.74
C THR A 245 -13.75 27.10 15.04
N PRO A 246 -14.39 26.69 13.92
CA PRO A 246 -13.95 25.51 13.16
C PRO A 246 -12.44 25.54 12.82
N GLU A 247 -11.96 26.66 12.26
CA GLU A 247 -10.52 26.84 11.96
C GLU A 247 -9.65 26.84 13.23
N GLY A 248 -10.09 27.51 14.32
CA GLY A 248 -9.33 27.55 15.57
C GLY A 248 -9.20 26.18 16.24
N ARG A 249 -10.25 25.35 16.19
CA ARG A 249 -10.20 23.95 16.66
C ARG A 249 -9.25 23.12 15.81
N TYR A 250 -9.27 23.30 14.49
CA TYR A 250 -8.34 22.63 13.59
C TYR A 250 -6.88 23.04 13.85
N PHE A 251 -6.62 24.33 14.04
CA PHE A 251 -5.28 24.84 14.42
C PHE A 251 -4.80 24.32 15.78
N ALA A 252 -5.70 24.10 16.73
CA ALA A 252 -5.34 23.44 17.98
C ALA A 252 -4.86 21.99 17.76
N ILE A 253 -5.51 21.24 16.85
CA ILE A 253 -5.07 19.88 16.47
C ILE A 253 -3.71 19.92 15.77
N LEU A 254 -3.49 20.86 14.85
CA LEU A 254 -2.18 21.03 14.21
C LEU A 254 -1.08 21.40 15.22
N SER A 255 -1.40 22.24 16.20
CA SER A 255 -0.46 22.61 17.26
C SER A 255 -0.12 21.43 18.17
N GLU A 256 -1.07 20.53 18.43
CA GLU A 256 -0.85 19.27 19.16
C GLU A 256 0.05 18.31 18.36
N LEU A 257 -0.23 18.15 17.07
CA LEU A 257 0.59 17.36 16.15
C LEU A 257 2.04 17.89 16.09
N ASP A 258 2.23 19.21 15.93
CA ASP A 258 3.55 19.85 15.90
C ASP A 258 4.33 19.61 17.20
N ASN A 259 3.66 19.72 18.35
CA ASN A 259 4.23 19.40 19.65
C ASN A 259 4.62 17.91 19.79
N ASN A 260 3.80 17.00 19.25
CA ASN A 260 4.10 15.57 19.25
C ASN A 260 5.32 15.22 18.40
N VAL A 261 5.50 15.88 17.26
CA VAL A 261 6.75 15.80 16.49
C VAL A 261 7.94 16.33 17.30
N ALA A 262 7.76 17.45 18.04
CA ALA A 262 8.81 17.99 18.91
C ALA A 262 9.28 16.99 19.96
N ARG A 263 8.33 16.30 20.62
CA ARG A 263 8.61 15.27 21.63
C ARG A 263 9.43 14.11 21.06
N LEU A 264 9.14 13.68 19.83
CA LEU A 264 9.88 12.60 19.16
C LEU A 264 11.30 13.03 18.80
N LEU A 265 11.47 14.23 18.24
CA LEU A 265 12.79 14.77 17.92
C LEU A 265 13.64 14.95 19.19
N ALA A 266 13.04 15.47 20.27
CA ALA A 266 13.71 15.57 21.57
C ALA A 266 14.10 14.18 22.12
N ALA A 267 13.25 13.16 22.00
CA ALA A 267 13.58 11.81 22.43
C ALA A 267 14.78 11.22 21.67
N LEU A 268 14.93 11.52 20.37
CA LEU A 268 16.10 11.13 19.58
C LEU A 268 17.38 11.85 20.04
N GLU A 269 17.29 13.13 20.40
CA GLU A 269 18.41 13.91 20.94
C GLU A 269 18.82 13.42 22.32
N GLU A 270 17.87 13.30 23.25
CA GLU A 270 18.07 12.84 24.63
C GLU A 270 18.68 11.44 24.70
N SER A 271 18.30 10.55 23.78
CA SER A 271 18.82 9.19 23.69
C SER A 271 20.13 9.07 22.90
N GLY A 272 20.65 10.17 22.33
CA GLY A 272 21.88 10.19 21.54
C GLY A 272 21.76 9.51 20.16
N GLN A 273 20.54 9.28 19.68
CA GLN A 273 20.27 8.56 18.43
C GLN A 273 20.04 9.48 17.23
N ALA A 274 19.86 10.79 17.45
CA ALA A 274 19.50 11.75 16.39
C ALA A 274 20.42 11.72 15.16
N GLN A 275 21.74 11.62 15.36
CA GLN A 275 22.71 11.66 14.24
C GLN A 275 22.66 10.41 13.34
N ASN A 276 22.22 9.27 13.87
CA ASN A 276 22.11 8.01 13.12
C ASN A 276 20.66 7.55 12.96
N THR A 277 19.75 8.51 12.74
CA THR A 277 18.33 8.24 12.48
C THR A 277 17.87 8.98 11.23
N ILE A 278 17.27 8.26 10.29
CA ILE A 278 16.51 8.84 9.19
C ILE A 278 15.11 9.14 9.73
N VAL A 279 14.71 10.41 9.71
CA VAL A 279 13.36 10.84 10.06
C VAL A 279 12.61 11.22 8.79
N LEU A 280 11.45 10.62 8.57
CA LEU A 280 10.53 10.97 7.50
C LEU A 280 9.24 11.53 8.11
N PHE A 281 8.72 12.60 7.52
CA PHE A 281 7.38 13.12 7.80
C PHE A 281 6.59 13.20 6.50
N ALA A 282 5.42 12.57 6.47
CA ALA A 282 4.56 12.51 5.30
C ALA A 282 3.07 12.56 5.70
N SER A 283 2.21 12.93 4.76
CA SER A 283 0.75 12.76 4.86
C SER A 283 0.27 11.66 3.91
N ASP A 284 -0.74 10.88 4.31
CA ASP A 284 -1.26 9.76 3.50
C ASP A 284 -2.13 10.19 2.32
N ASN A 285 -2.77 11.35 2.39
CA ASN A 285 -3.50 11.98 1.31
C ASN A 285 -3.61 13.49 1.56
N GLY A 286 -4.12 14.22 0.56
CA GLY A 286 -4.41 15.64 0.72
C GLY A 286 -5.48 15.92 1.77
N GLY A 287 -5.53 17.16 2.25
CA GLY A 287 -6.44 17.59 3.31
C GLY A 287 -7.91 17.48 2.91
N ALA A 288 -8.79 17.31 3.90
CA ALA A 288 -10.22 17.09 3.67
C ALA A 288 -11.01 18.37 3.30
N ASN A 289 -10.41 19.56 3.45
CA ASN A 289 -11.03 20.87 3.19
C ASN A 289 -12.42 21.02 3.84
N ILE A 290 -12.52 20.69 5.14
CA ILE A 290 -13.78 20.75 5.88
C ILE A 290 -13.91 22.12 6.56
N ASP A 291 -12.95 22.49 7.41
CA ASP A 291 -13.01 23.71 8.22
C ASP A 291 -12.15 24.86 7.67
N ARG A 292 -11.22 24.55 6.75
CA ARG A 292 -10.38 25.53 6.03
C ARG A 292 -9.96 24.95 4.68
N ASP A 293 -9.31 25.76 3.84
CA ASP A 293 -8.61 25.24 2.67
C ASP A 293 -7.21 24.75 3.08
N ASN A 294 -7.13 23.46 3.36
CA ASN A 294 -5.93 22.75 3.80
C ASN A 294 -4.97 22.47 2.63
N ASN A 295 -5.39 22.66 1.38
CA ASN A 295 -4.60 22.29 0.21
C ASN A 295 -4.07 23.46 -0.60
N TYR A 296 -4.50 24.70 -0.29
CA TYR A 296 -4.00 25.90 -0.94
C TYR A 296 -2.46 25.88 -1.11
N PRO A 297 -1.93 26.23 -2.30
CA PRO A 297 -2.62 26.72 -3.50
C PRO A 297 -3.13 25.60 -4.43
N LEU A 298 -3.04 24.34 -4.03
CA LEU A 298 -3.42 23.19 -4.85
C LEU A 298 -4.94 23.00 -4.89
N ILE A 299 -5.47 22.72 -6.08
CA ILE A 299 -6.90 22.44 -6.25
C ILE A 299 -7.24 21.02 -5.81
N GLY A 300 -8.31 20.92 -5.02
CA GLY A 300 -8.96 19.68 -4.64
C GLY A 300 -8.70 19.29 -3.19
N LYS A 301 -9.10 18.07 -2.85
CA LYS A 301 -9.11 17.56 -1.48
C LYS A 301 -9.07 16.04 -1.44
N LYS A 302 -8.98 15.47 -0.24
CA LYS A 302 -9.20 14.04 0.01
C LYS A 302 -10.34 13.47 -0.85
N GLY A 303 -10.11 12.30 -1.43
CA GLY A 303 -11.05 11.60 -2.30
C GLY A 303 -11.11 12.13 -3.73
N THR A 304 -10.27 13.12 -4.10
CA THR A 304 -10.18 13.62 -5.47
C THR A 304 -8.79 13.35 -6.05
N TYR A 305 -8.72 12.97 -7.33
CA TYR A 305 -7.45 12.75 -8.05
C TYR A 305 -6.92 14.03 -8.71
N THR A 306 -6.93 15.13 -7.98
CA THR A 306 -6.29 16.41 -8.36
C THR A 306 -5.13 16.71 -7.42
N GLU A 307 -4.27 17.70 -7.72
CA GLU A 307 -3.08 18.02 -6.89
C GLU A 307 -3.39 18.08 -5.39
N GLY A 308 -4.44 18.80 -4.98
CA GLY A 308 -4.79 18.95 -3.56
C GLY A 308 -5.30 17.67 -2.90
N GLY A 309 -5.60 16.60 -3.64
CA GLY A 309 -6.00 15.31 -3.09
C GLY A 309 -4.87 14.27 -3.05
N VAL A 310 -3.92 14.33 -4.00
CA VAL A 310 -2.85 13.33 -4.13
C VAL A 310 -1.43 13.85 -3.92
N ARG A 311 -1.19 15.16 -3.96
CA ARG A 311 0.15 15.72 -3.71
C ARG A 311 0.23 16.11 -2.25
N THR A 312 1.20 15.56 -1.52
CA THR A 312 1.35 15.80 -0.08
C THR A 312 2.78 16.22 0.27
N PRO A 313 2.99 16.89 1.42
CA PRO A 313 4.33 17.11 1.94
C PRO A 313 5.05 15.79 2.21
N LEU A 314 6.30 15.69 1.75
CA LEU A 314 7.24 14.66 2.17
C LEU A 314 8.56 15.33 2.53
N LEU A 315 8.95 15.14 3.78
CA LEU A 315 10.19 15.60 4.37
C LEU A 315 11.03 14.39 4.76
N LEU A 316 12.31 14.38 4.37
CA LEU A 316 13.27 13.36 4.75
C LEU A 316 14.51 14.04 5.31
N ARG A 317 14.92 13.67 6.52
CA ARG A 317 16.14 14.18 7.12
C ARG A 317 17.01 13.05 7.64
N TRP A 318 18.29 13.08 7.28
CA TRP A 318 19.34 12.29 7.90
C TRP A 318 20.54 13.20 8.19
N PRO A 319 20.77 13.57 9.46
CA PRO A 319 21.83 14.51 9.81
C PRO A 319 23.22 14.14 9.25
N GLY A 320 23.89 15.10 8.62
CA GLY A 320 25.19 14.92 7.98
C GLY A 320 25.19 14.13 6.67
N GLN A 321 24.03 13.64 6.21
CA GLN A 321 23.90 12.84 4.98
C GLN A 321 22.93 13.50 3.99
N TYR A 322 21.68 13.72 4.40
CA TYR A 322 20.60 14.26 3.58
C TYR A 322 19.86 15.36 4.33
N GLU A 323 20.22 16.60 4.01
CA GLU A 323 19.70 17.80 4.65
C GLU A 323 19.52 18.93 3.63
N ASP A 324 18.64 19.87 3.96
CA ASP A 324 18.43 21.15 3.29
C ASP A 324 18.51 21.14 1.75
N LYS A 325 17.60 20.39 1.12
CA LYS A 325 17.54 20.27 -0.34
C LYS A 325 16.12 20.18 -0.84
N ASP A 326 15.78 20.92 -1.90
CA ASP A 326 14.53 20.70 -2.63
C ASP A 326 14.74 19.67 -3.74
N ILE A 327 13.83 18.70 -3.83
CA ILE A 327 13.71 17.77 -4.96
C ILE A 327 12.40 18.08 -5.68
N LEU A 328 12.49 18.36 -6.97
CA LEU A 328 11.36 18.77 -7.82
C LEU A 328 10.93 17.65 -8.79
N GLU A 329 11.70 16.58 -8.86
CA GLU A 329 11.35 15.36 -9.57
C GLU A 329 10.08 14.76 -8.94
N PRO A 330 9.07 14.38 -9.76
CA PRO A 330 7.91 13.66 -9.26
C PRO A 330 8.32 12.37 -8.56
N THR A 331 7.87 12.22 -7.33
CA THR A 331 8.03 11.00 -6.53
C THR A 331 6.67 10.51 -6.07
N VAL A 332 6.55 9.21 -5.83
CA VAL A 332 5.30 8.57 -5.41
C VAL A 332 5.52 7.79 -4.14
N PHE A 333 4.45 7.55 -3.38
CA PHE A 333 4.56 6.91 -2.06
C PHE A 333 5.24 5.54 -2.11
N MET A 334 4.99 4.79 -3.18
CA MET A 334 5.62 3.50 -3.45
C MET A 334 7.15 3.56 -3.60
N ASP A 335 7.73 4.73 -3.92
CA ASP A 335 9.17 4.96 -3.98
C ASP A 335 9.84 4.84 -2.59
N LEU A 336 9.10 5.02 -1.48
CA LEU A 336 9.68 4.94 -0.14
C LEU A 336 10.17 3.54 0.22
N TYR A 337 9.47 2.48 -0.18
CA TYR A 337 9.90 1.11 0.11
C TYR A 337 11.32 0.82 -0.43
N PRO A 338 11.58 0.86 -1.75
CA PRO A 338 12.92 0.57 -2.26
C PRO A 338 13.96 1.55 -1.74
N THR A 339 13.60 2.82 -1.52
CA THR A 339 14.52 3.82 -0.96
C THR A 339 14.96 3.46 0.45
N LEU A 340 14.03 3.14 1.35
CA LEU A 340 14.36 2.85 2.75
C LEU A 340 15.15 1.54 2.91
N VAL A 341 14.86 0.53 2.09
CA VAL A 341 15.69 -0.70 2.05
C VAL A 341 17.10 -0.38 1.58
N SER A 342 17.24 0.47 0.56
CA SER A 342 18.51 0.90 0.01
C SER A 342 19.34 1.70 1.02
N LEU A 343 18.73 2.66 1.71
CA LEU A 343 19.36 3.46 2.77
C LEU A 343 19.73 2.61 4.00
N ALA A 344 19.00 1.53 4.26
CA ALA A 344 19.34 0.53 5.28
C ALA A 344 20.51 -0.40 4.86
N GLY A 345 21.07 -0.21 3.66
CA GLY A 345 22.16 -1.02 3.11
C GLY A 345 21.72 -2.38 2.55
N GLY A 346 20.42 -2.54 2.27
CA GLY A 346 19.85 -3.71 1.63
C GLY A 346 19.65 -3.55 0.12
N LYS A 347 19.28 -4.66 -0.53
CA LYS A 347 18.85 -4.65 -1.92
C LYS A 347 17.32 -4.74 -1.97
N PRO A 348 16.61 -3.76 -2.57
CA PRO A 348 15.17 -3.83 -2.73
C PRO A 348 14.74 -5.09 -3.51
N PRO A 349 13.58 -5.69 -3.16
CA PRO A 349 13.01 -6.78 -3.95
C PRO A 349 12.80 -6.39 -5.41
N ALA A 350 12.91 -7.37 -6.31
CA ALA A 350 12.61 -7.16 -7.73
C ALA A 350 11.10 -6.97 -7.95
N GLY A 351 10.74 -6.27 -9.03
CA GLY A 351 9.32 -6.14 -9.44
C GLY A 351 8.48 -5.18 -8.61
N LEU A 352 9.10 -4.35 -7.75
CA LEU A 352 8.44 -3.17 -7.18
C LEU A 352 8.12 -2.16 -8.28
N ALA A 353 7.02 -1.42 -8.12
CA ALA A 353 6.69 -0.30 -9.00
C ALA A 353 7.40 0.99 -8.55
N GLY A 354 7.67 1.12 -7.25
CA GLY A 354 8.48 2.20 -6.71
C GLY A 354 9.94 2.17 -7.18
N ARG A 355 10.53 3.37 -7.26
CA ARG A 355 11.93 3.61 -7.64
C ARG A 355 12.74 3.95 -6.39
N ASP A 356 13.98 3.47 -6.31
CA ASP A 356 14.94 3.92 -5.29
C ASP A 356 15.26 5.41 -5.52
N LEU A 357 14.93 6.28 -4.56
CA LEU A 357 15.13 7.73 -4.64
C LEU A 357 16.54 8.17 -4.26
N ARG A 358 17.39 7.26 -3.77
CA ARG A 358 18.77 7.57 -3.39
C ARG A 358 19.56 8.34 -4.47
N PRO A 359 19.46 8.03 -5.78
CA PRO A 359 20.10 8.86 -6.81
C PRO A 359 19.68 10.33 -6.74
N LEU A 360 18.41 10.66 -6.45
CA LEU A 360 17.97 12.04 -6.29
C LEU A 360 18.54 12.68 -5.02
N LEU A 361 18.59 11.92 -3.92
CA LEU A 361 19.18 12.38 -2.66
C LEU A 361 20.66 12.76 -2.89
N GLU A 362 21.39 11.95 -3.66
CA GLU A 362 22.80 12.12 -4.01
C GLU A 362 23.07 13.13 -5.14
N GLY A 363 22.03 13.78 -5.69
CA GLY A 363 22.17 14.82 -6.72
C GLY A 363 22.24 14.30 -8.16
N GLY A 364 22.00 13.01 -8.36
CA GLY A 364 21.71 12.41 -9.65
C GLY A 364 20.25 12.56 -10.08
N SER A 365 19.83 11.73 -11.02
CA SER A 365 18.48 11.72 -11.60
C SER A 365 17.88 10.31 -11.59
N LEU A 366 16.56 10.26 -11.78
CA LEU A 366 15.83 9.02 -12.05
C LEU A 366 15.33 9.00 -13.49
N PRO A 367 15.01 7.82 -14.03
CA PRO A 367 14.16 7.74 -15.21
C PRO A 367 12.91 8.58 -15.01
N GLY A 368 12.63 9.45 -15.99
CA GLY A 368 11.46 10.32 -15.97
C GLY A 368 10.17 9.51 -15.98
N LEU A 369 9.15 10.00 -15.26
CA LEU A 369 7.80 9.46 -15.32
C LEU A 369 7.02 10.24 -16.37
N SER A 370 6.46 9.52 -17.35
CA SER A 370 5.52 10.11 -18.33
C SER A 370 4.17 10.41 -17.68
N ALA A 371 3.72 9.51 -16.79
CA ALA A 371 2.44 9.61 -16.11
C ALA A 371 2.47 9.00 -14.70
N LEU A 372 1.59 9.50 -13.84
CA LEU A 372 1.18 8.86 -12.58
C LEU A 372 -0.23 8.32 -12.74
N TYR A 373 -0.55 7.23 -12.03
CA TYR A 373 -1.82 6.54 -12.18
C TYR A 373 -2.46 6.20 -10.83
N TRP A 374 -3.78 6.30 -10.78
CA TRP A 374 -4.59 5.93 -9.62
C TRP A 374 -5.86 5.21 -10.02
N ALA A 375 -6.31 4.34 -9.15
CA ALA A 375 -7.60 3.67 -9.25
C ALA A 375 -8.20 3.62 -7.86
N GLY A 376 -9.46 4.04 -7.73
CA GLY A 376 -10.16 4.02 -6.46
C GLY A 376 -11.65 3.94 -6.67
N ASP A 377 -12.35 3.48 -5.64
CA ASP A 377 -13.81 3.47 -5.66
C ASP A 377 -14.32 4.92 -5.71
N SER A 378 -15.22 5.19 -6.66
CA SER A 378 -15.87 6.50 -6.82
C SER A 378 -16.82 6.84 -5.66
N GLY A 379 -17.06 5.89 -4.73
CA GLY A 379 -18.09 6.01 -3.70
C GLY A 379 -19.50 6.09 -4.28
N GLY A 380 -19.64 5.77 -5.57
CA GLY A 380 -20.88 5.85 -6.33
C GLY A 380 -21.34 4.48 -6.83
N VAL A 381 -22.58 4.45 -7.32
CA VAL A 381 -23.29 3.27 -7.85
C VAL A 381 -22.59 2.62 -9.07
N LEU A 382 -21.52 3.24 -9.60
CA LEU A 382 -20.96 2.99 -10.94
C LEU A 382 -19.57 2.32 -10.97
N GLY A 383 -18.88 2.12 -9.85
CA GLY A 383 -17.61 1.35 -9.78
C GLY A 383 -16.33 2.20 -9.61
N MET A 384 -15.19 1.66 -10.05
CA MET A 384 -13.84 2.25 -9.90
C MET A 384 -13.56 3.44 -10.84
N THR A 385 -13.14 4.58 -10.30
CA THR A 385 -12.57 5.70 -11.06
C THR A 385 -11.09 5.43 -11.34
N TYR A 386 -10.67 5.62 -12.60
CA TYR A 386 -9.26 5.53 -13.00
C TYR A 386 -8.77 6.91 -13.42
N SER A 387 -7.60 7.30 -12.93
CA SER A 387 -7.02 8.63 -13.15
C SER A 387 -5.57 8.53 -13.57
N ALA A 388 -5.12 9.48 -14.39
CA ALA A 388 -3.71 9.69 -14.66
C ALA A 388 -3.31 11.17 -14.70
N HIS A 389 -2.12 11.46 -14.19
CA HIS A 389 -1.48 12.77 -14.27
C HIS A 389 -0.34 12.70 -15.28
N LEU A 390 -0.47 13.40 -16.42
CA LEU A 390 0.59 13.51 -17.42
C LEU A 390 1.57 14.61 -17.03
N LEU A 391 2.72 14.21 -16.50
CA LEU A 391 3.66 15.10 -15.83
C LEU A 391 4.36 16.10 -16.78
N ASN A 392 4.52 15.73 -18.05
CA ASN A 392 5.15 16.58 -19.07
C ASN A 392 4.19 17.63 -19.65
N GLU A 393 2.89 17.35 -19.63
CA GLU A 393 1.85 18.24 -20.17
C GLU A 393 1.27 19.17 -19.10
N GLY A 394 1.62 18.95 -17.83
CA GLY A 394 1.10 19.70 -16.70
C GLY A 394 -0.43 19.65 -16.66
N ARG A 395 -1.01 18.46 -16.82
CA ARG A 395 -2.47 18.27 -16.79
C ARG A 395 -2.91 16.98 -16.11
N PHE A 396 -4.01 17.10 -15.38
CA PHE A 396 -4.73 15.99 -14.78
C PHE A 396 -5.80 15.48 -15.73
N PHE A 397 -5.84 14.17 -15.89
CA PHE A 397 -6.89 13.48 -16.62
C PHE A 397 -7.52 12.43 -15.72
N TYR A 398 -8.84 12.39 -15.66
CA TYR A 398 -9.54 11.33 -14.95
C TYR A 398 -10.69 10.81 -15.80
N ARG A 399 -11.01 9.54 -15.60
CA ARG A 399 -12.12 8.85 -16.24
C ARG A 399 -12.96 8.17 -15.18
N GLU A 400 -14.22 8.59 -15.12
CA GLU A 400 -15.25 7.91 -14.34
C GLU A 400 -15.56 6.52 -14.95
N PRO A 401 -16.06 5.56 -14.16
CA PRO A 401 -16.26 4.15 -14.58
C PRO A 401 -16.99 3.94 -15.91
N LEU A 402 -17.85 4.88 -16.31
CA LEU A 402 -18.63 4.91 -17.56
C LEU A 402 -18.64 6.31 -18.23
N GLY A 403 -17.67 7.16 -17.91
CA GLY A 403 -17.64 8.56 -18.34
C GLY A 403 -16.62 8.84 -19.44
N GLU A 404 -16.82 9.95 -20.15
CA GLU A 404 -15.80 10.52 -21.03
C GLU A 404 -14.55 10.94 -20.24
N LEU A 405 -13.40 10.94 -20.91
CA LEU A 405 -12.15 11.44 -20.34
C LEU A 405 -12.29 12.94 -20.02
N ARG A 406 -12.21 13.30 -18.73
CA ARG A 406 -12.24 14.69 -18.27
C ARG A 406 -10.83 15.17 -17.97
N SER A 407 -10.58 16.46 -18.18
CA SER A 407 -9.30 17.11 -17.84
C SER A 407 -9.51 18.23 -16.83
N GLY A 408 -8.68 18.27 -15.80
CA GLY A 408 -8.58 19.39 -14.86
C GLY A 408 -7.42 20.34 -15.20
N LEU A 409 -7.55 21.63 -14.83
CA LEU A 409 -6.44 22.58 -14.87
C LEU A 409 -5.41 22.27 -13.78
N VAL A 410 -4.12 22.39 -14.09
CA VAL A 410 -3.06 22.47 -13.08
C VAL A 410 -3.06 23.85 -12.43
N THR A 411 -3.02 23.88 -11.10
CA THR A 411 -2.66 25.07 -10.31
C THR A 411 -1.19 24.98 -9.93
N PRO A 412 -0.50 26.12 -9.76
CA PRO A 412 0.94 26.20 -9.91
C PRO A 412 1.74 25.56 -8.78
N ALA A 413 2.97 25.20 -9.12
CA ALA A 413 4.00 24.70 -8.24
C ALA A 413 4.16 25.56 -6.96
N ILE A 414 4.27 24.86 -5.82
CA ILE A 414 4.58 25.43 -4.50
C ILE A 414 6.07 25.78 -4.41
N THR A 415 6.48 26.78 -5.18
CA THR A 415 7.75 27.48 -4.96
C THR A 415 7.46 28.95 -5.20
N GLY A 416 8.00 29.87 -4.39
CA GLY A 416 7.86 31.32 -4.54
C GLY A 416 8.45 31.92 -5.83
N GLN A 417 8.44 31.15 -6.93
CA GLN A 417 8.58 31.61 -8.29
C GLN A 417 7.19 31.68 -8.91
N GLU A 418 6.99 32.63 -9.83
CA GLU A 418 5.79 32.76 -10.65
C GLU A 418 5.23 31.38 -11.06
N PRO A 419 3.88 31.23 -11.12
CA PRO A 419 3.23 30.04 -11.65
C PRO A 419 4.03 29.52 -12.83
N GLU A 420 4.54 28.29 -12.76
CA GLU A 420 5.38 27.72 -13.81
C GLU A 420 4.68 28.01 -15.14
N LYS A 421 5.15 29.03 -15.90
CA LYS A 421 4.60 29.42 -17.19
C LYS A 421 5.09 28.37 -18.20
N ARG A 422 4.83 27.09 -17.93
CA ARG A 422 4.88 26.08 -18.96
C ARG A 422 3.79 26.45 -19.93
N THR A 423 4.20 26.81 -21.14
CA THR A 423 3.30 26.95 -22.27
C THR A 423 2.54 25.64 -22.35
N VAL A 424 1.26 25.66 -21.96
CA VAL A 424 0.44 24.45 -21.95
C VAL A 424 0.31 24.02 -23.40
N GLN A 425 1.08 23.01 -23.80
CA GLN A 425 0.99 22.45 -25.14
C GLN A 425 -0.46 21.98 -25.38
N ALA A 426 -0.91 22.07 -26.64
CA ALA A 426 -2.22 21.55 -27.01
C ALA A 426 -2.27 20.06 -26.66
N VAL A 427 -3.26 19.69 -25.84
CA VAL A 427 -3.41 18.33 -25.32
C VAL A 427 -3.79 17.40 -26.45
N ASP A 428 -3.02 16.33 -26.63
CA ASP A 428 -3.50 15.17 -27.34
C ASP A 428 -4.37 14.31 -26.40
N ARG A 429 -5.68 14.58 -26.38
CA ARG A 429 -6.64 13.79 -25.60
C ARG A 429 -6.62 12.31 -26.01
N SER A 430 -6.21 12.01 -27.24
CA SER A 430 -6.04 10.64 -27.73
C SER A 430 -4.86 9.95 -27.03
N HIS A 431 -3.74 10.66 -26.88
CA HIS A 431 -2.57 10.17 -26.15
C HIS A 431 -2.90 9.89 -24.67
N ALA A 432 -3.50 10.85 -23.97
CA ALA A 432 -3.92 10.69 -22.56
C ALA A 432 -4.89 9.52 -22.38
N GLY A 433 -5.90 9.42 -23.24
CA GLY A 433 -6.83 8.30 -23.24
C GLY A 433 -6.13 6.96 -23.50
N THR A 434 -5.10 6.93 -24.35
CA THR A 434 -4.34 5.72 -24.66
C THR A 434 -3.49 5.28 -23.46
N LEU A 435 -2.79 6.19 -22.80
CA LEU A 435 -2.00 5.88 -21.60
C LEU A 435 -2.85 5.33 -20.45
N ILE A 436 -4.00 5.96 -20.16
CA ILE A 436 -4.92 5.48 -19.11
C ILE A 436 -5.48 4.11 -19.49
N ARG A 437 -5.91 3.93 -20.74
CA ARG A 437 -6.37 2.63 -21.24
C ARG A 437 -5.28 1.57 -21.12
N GLU A 438 -4.06 1.84 -21.60
CA GLU A 438 -2.97 0.88 -21.52
C GLU A 438 -2.67 0.46 -20.08
N TRP A 439 -2.75 1.38 -19.11
CA TRP A 439 -2.59 1.08 -17.69
C TRP A 439 -3.74 0.27 -17.08
N GLU A 440 -4.99 0.63 -17.39
CA GLU A 440 -6.20 -0.11 -17.00
C GLU A 440 -6.16 -1.56 -17.50
N TRP A 441 -5.71 -1.75 -18.73
CA TRP A 441 -5.66 -3.04 -19.41
C TRP A 441 -4.33 -3.77 -19.24
N GLN A 442 -3.50 -3.36 -18.27
CA GLN A 442 -2.29 -4.13 -17.95
C GLN A 442 -2.70 -5.48 -17.38
N VAL A 443 -2.23 -6.52 -18.07
CA VAL A 443 -2.37 -7.92 -17.70
C VAL A 443 -1.07 -8.36 -17.06
N ARG A 444 -1.14 -8.99 -15.89
CA ARG A 444 0.05 -9.41 -15.13
C ARG A 444 -0.14 -10.80 -14.55
N PRO A 445 0.91 -11.65 -14.55
CA PRO A 445 0.88 -12.86 -13.74
C PRO A 445 0.72 -12.51 -12.27
N VAL A 446 -0.11 -13.27 -11.55
CA VAL A 446 -0.15 -13.19 -10.09
C VAL A 446 1.18 -13.74 -9.55
N PRO A 447 1.83 -13.08 -8.57
CA PRO A 447 2.95 -13.67 -7.85
C PRO A 447 2.43 -14.80 -6.94
N LEU A 448 2.33 -16.02 -7.48
CA LEU A 448 1.82 -17.19 -6.78
C LEU A 448 2.70 -18.42 -7.02
N THR A 449 2.53 -19.43 -6.17
CA THR A 449 3.13 -20.74 -6.40
C THR A 449 2.20 -21.55 -7.29
N TRP A 450 2.72 -21.92 -8.46
CA TRP A 450 1.99 -22.65 -9.49
C TRP A 450 2.58 -24.04 -9.67
N GLU A 451 1.79 -25.06 -9.39
CA GLU A 451 2.05 -26.45 -9.77
C GLU A 451 1.12 -26.78 -10.95
N ALA A 452 1.68 -26.99 -12.13
CA ALA A 452 0.89 -27.38 -13.30
C ALA A 452 0.25 -28.76 -13.08
N ALA A 453 -0.94 -28.95 -13.65
CA ALA A 453 -1.58 -30.26 -13.69
C ALA A 453 -0.71 -31.27 -14.47
N ALA A 454 -0.66 -32.51 -13.98
CA ALA A 454 0.00 -33.63 -14.63
C ALA A 454 -1.00 -34.78 -14.81
N GLN A 455 -0.70 -35.76 -15.67
CA GLN A 455 -1.59 -36.92 -15.84
C GLN A 455 -1.92 -37.57 -14.50
N GLY A 456 -3.21 -37.58 -14.14
CA GLY A 456 -3.72 -38.15 -12.89
C GLY A 456 -3.49 -37.31 -11.63
N ARG A 457 -2.98 -36.06 -11.73
CA ARG A 457 -2.78 -35.16 -10.59
C ARG A 457 -3.29 -33.75 -10.91
N PRO A 458 -4.21 -33.18 -10.10
CA PRO A 458 -4.60 -31.77 -10.26
C PRO A 458 -3.38 -30.87 -10.11
N GLY A 459 -3.38 -29.78 -10.88
CA GLY A 459 -2.51 -28.64 -10.61
C GLY A 459 -2.95 -27.94 -9.33
N LYS A 460 -2.07 -27.12 -8.77
CA LYS A 460 -2.33 -26.35 -7.55
C LYS A 460 -1.85 -24.93 -7.70
N LEU A 461 -2.74 -24.01 -7.33
CA LEU A 461 -2.44 -22.62 -7.07
C LEU A 461 -2.41 -22.41 -5.57
N THR A 462 -1.27 -21.97 -5.04
CA THR A 462 -1.12 -21.60 -3.63
C THR A 462 -0.52 -20.21 -3.51
N GLY A 463 -0.82 -19.56 -2.38
CA GLY A 463 -0.46 -18.16 -2.13
C GLY A 463 -1.70 -17.35 -1.82
N ARG A 464 -1.62 -16.58 -0.74
CA ARG A 464 -2.71 -15.79 -0.18
C ARG A 464 -3.10 -14.64 -1.10
N ASP A 465 -2.17 -14.11 -1.89
CA ASP A 465 -2.45 -13.07 -2.90
C ASP A 465 -3.57 -13.50 -3.85
N PHE A 466 -3.47 -14.73 -4.37
CA PHE A 466 -4.47 -15.28 -5.25
C PHE A 466 -5.74 -15.66 -4.50
N GLN A 467 -5.64 -16.43 -3.42
CA GLN A 467 -6.81 -17.02 -2.77
C GLN A 467 -7.77 -15.97 -2.17
N ARG A 468 -7.28 -14.74 -1.94
CA ARG A 468 -8.05 -13.62 -1.38
C ARG A 468 -8.75 -12.77 -2.46
N ALA A 469 -8.17 -12.65 -3.65
CA ALA A 469 -8.63 -11.74 -4.71
C ALA A 469 -9.96 -12.10 -5.41
N PRO A 470 -10.24 -13.36 -5.80
CA PRO A 470 -11.51 -13.71 -6.46
C PRO A 470 -12.68 -13.79 -5.47
N VAL A 471 -12.40 -13.61 -4.18
CA VAL A 471 -13.35 -13.85 -3.08
C VAL A 471 -13.75 -12.57 -2.37
N PHE A 472 -12.87 -11.57 -2.34
CA PHE A 472 -13.10 -10.29 -1.68
C PHE A 472 -12.82 -9.15 -2.63
N GLY A 473 -13.77 -8.22 -2.70
CA GLY A 473 -13.69 -7.07 -3.57
C GLY A 473 -14.06 -7.37 -5.02
N GLY A 474 -13.93 -6.36 -5.86
CA GLY A 474 -14.10 -6.45 -7.31
C GLY A 474 -12.79 -6.80 -8.02
N TYR A 475 -12.77 -7.88 -8.81
CA TYR A 475 -11.56 -8.34 -9.50
C TYR A 475 -11.86 -8.97 -10.86
N SER A 476 -10.86 -8.95 -11.75
CA SER A 476 -10.90 -9.61 -13.05
C SER A 476 -9.70 -10.53 -13.23
N MET A 477 -9.96 -11.76 -13.65
CA MET A 477 -8.95 -12.80 -13.80
C MET A 477 -9.15 -13.57 -15.09
N GLY A 478 -8.05 -13.78 -15.82
CA GLY A 478 -8.02 -14.52 -17.08
C GLY A 478 -7.26 -15.84 -17.01
N PHE A 479 -7.75 -16.83 -17.76
CA PHE A 479 -7.14 -18.14 -17.98
C PHE A 479 -7.14 -18.47 -19.48
N SER A 480 -6.08 -19.11 -19.96
CA SER A 480 -6.05 -19.74 -21.29
C SER A 480 -6.26 -21.24 -21.13
N LEU A 481 -7.26 -21.80 -21.82
CA LEU A 481 -7.65 -23.21 -21.72
C LEU A 481 -7.13 -24.11 -22.85
N ARG A 482 -6.27 -23.59 -23.76
CA ARG A 482 -5.57 -24.27 -24.88
C ARG A 482 -6.20 -25.62 -25.29
N ASP A 483 -7.03 -25.61 -26.33
CA ASP A 483 -7.72 -26.79 -26.89
C ASP A 483 -8.80 -27.40 -25.96
N VAL A 484 -9.90 -26.67 -25.75
CA VAL A 484 -11.04 -27.17 -24.96
C VAL A 484 -11.75 -28.31 -25.69
N ARG A 485 -11.91 -29.46 -25.02
CA ARG A 485 -12.74 -30.57 -25.50
C ARG A 485 -14.04 -30.64 -24.71
N LEU A 486 -15.17 -30.48 -25.41
CA LEU A 486 -16.47 -30.78 -24.83
C LEU A 486 -16.60 -32.30 -24.60
N ALA A 487 -17.15 -32.68 -23.46
CA ALA A 487 -17.37 -34.08 -23.10
C ALA A 487 -18.82 -34.28 -22.62
N ASP A 488 -19.26 -35.54 -22.59
CA ASP A 488 -20.59 -35.92 -22.11
C ASP A 488 -20.71 -35.84 -20.57
N THR A 489 -19.59 -35.60 -19.88
CA THR A 489 -19.51 -35.43 -18.43
C THR A 489 -18.98 -34.04 -18.08
N ALA A 490 -19.33 -33.55 -16.88
CA ALA A 490 -18.76 -32.32 -16.35
C ALA A 490 -17.24 -32.45 -16.14
N GLN A 491 -16.53 -31.32 -16.30
CA GLN A 491 -15.09 -31.20 -16.15
C GLN A 491 -14.77 -30.04 -15.22
N THR A 492 -13.88 -30.22 -14.24
CA THR A 492 -13.48 -29.13 -13.34
C THR A 492 -12.28 -28.39 -13.89
N LEU A 493 -12.42 -27.08 -14.06
CA LEU A 493 -11.32 -26.20 -14.47
C LEU A 493 -10.58 -25.69 -13.25
N LEU A 494 -11.35 -25.16 -12.28
CA LEU A 494 -10.85 -24.52 -11.08
C LEU A 494 -11.76 -24.91 -9.92
N ASP A 495 -11.19 -25.28 -8.78
CA ASP A 495 -11.95 -25.56 -7.57
C ASP A 495 -11.16 -25.18 -6.33
N GLN A 496 -11.70 -24.26 -5.55
CA GLN A 496 -11.27 -24.01 -4.19
C GLN A 496 -12.41 -24.44 -3.25
N PRO A 497 -12.26 -25.58 -2.57
CA PRO A 497 -13.31 -26.14 -1.72
C PRO A 497 -13.89 -25.12 -0.74
N GLY A 498 -15.22 -25.02 -0.69
CA GLY A 498 -15.96 -24.10 0.18
C GLY A 498 -15.91 -22.62 -0.22
N VAL A 499 -15.13 -22.24 -1.23
CA VAL A 499 -14.91 -20.84 -1.59
C VAL A 499 -15.46 -20.52 -2.97
N TRP A 500 -14.90 -21.09 -4.03
CA TRP A 500 -15.34 -20.84 -5.41
C TRP A 500 -14.90 -21.95 -6.36
N GLY A 501 -15.49 -22.02 -7.55
CA GLY A 501 -15.06 -22.96 -8.58
C GLY A 501 -15.67 -22.68 -9.95
N VAL A 502 -15.04 -23.22 -10.99
CA VAL A 502 -15.51 -23.16 -12.37
C VAL A 502 -15.46 -24.55 -12.99
N ARG A 503 -16.59 -25.01 -13.53
CA ARG A 503 -16.74 -26.31 -14.20
C ARG A 503 -17.28 -26.10 -15.61
N LEU A 504 -16.87 -26.95 -16.55
CA LEU A 504 -17.43 -27.04 -17.90
C LEU A 504 -18.40 -28.22 -17.92
N LEU A 505 -19.69 -27.92 -18.09
CA LEU A 505 -20.77 -28.88 -18.14
C LEU A 505 -20.98 -29.45 -19.56
N PRO A 506 -21.65 -30.62 -19.67
CA PRO A 506 -22.13 -31.12 -20.96
C PRO A 506 -22.98 -30.09 -21.70
N GLY A 507 -22.88 -30.08 -23.03
CA GLY A 507 -23.56 -29.08 -23.88
C GLY A 507 -22.86 -27.72 -23.92
N GLY A 508 -21.63 -27.62 -23.43
CA GLY A 508 -20.79 -26.43 -23.57
C GLY A 508 -21.20 -25.28 -22.66
N ARG A 509 -21.61 -25.53 -21.42
CA ARG A 509 -21.93 -24.46 -20.47
C ARG A 509 -20.89 -24.40 -19.37
N PHE A 510 -20.61 -23.24 -18.83
CA PHE A 510 -19.83 -23.10 -17.61
C PHE A 510 -20.76 -23.05 -16.39
N GLU A 511 -20.40 -23.76 -15.34
CA GLU A 511 -20.95 -23.60 -14.00
C GLU A 511 -19.93 -22.85 -13.16
N VAL A 512 -20.33 -21.73 -12.57
CA VAL A 512 -19.50 -20.99 -11.62
C VAL A 512 -20.16 -21.06 -10.25
N ARG A 513 -19.36 -21.46 -9.27
CA ARG A 513 -19.76 -21.56 -7.86
C ARG A 513 -19.03 -20.50 -7.05
N HIS A 514 -19.73 -19.88 -6.11
CA HIS A 514 -19.17 -19.00 -5.09
C HIS A 514 -19.90 -19.25 -3.76
N GLY A 515 -19.21 -19.85 -2.79
CA GLY A 515 -19.83 -20.45 -1.62
C GLY A 515 -20.92 -21.46 -2.02
N ASP A 516 -22.14 -21.24 -1.53
CA ASP A 516 -23.33 -22.05 -1.85
C ASP A 516 -24.08 -21.58 -3.10
N VAL A 517 -23.69 -20.45 -3.69
CA VAL A 517 -24.34 -19.90 -4.88
C VAL A 517 -23.76 -20.53 -6.13
N VAL A 518 -24.61 -21.06 -7.00
CA VAL A 518 -24.25 -21.65 -8.28
C VAL A 518 -24.93 -20.92 -9.42
N GLN A 519 -24.16 -20.58 -10.46
CA GLN A 519 -24.62 -19.92 -11.67
C GLN A 519 -24.19 -20.73 -12.89
N VAL A 520 -25.04 -20.81 -13.92
CA VAL A 520 -24.76 -21.55 -15.16
C VAL A 520 -24.82 -20.59 -16.33
N SER A 521 -23.79 -20.62 -17.17
CA SER A 521 -23.65 -19.76 -18.36
C SER A 521 -24.55 -20.23 -19.50
N GLU A 522 -24.73 -19.34 -20.48
CA GLU A 522 -25.18 -19.72 -21.81
C GLU A 522 -24.18 -20.69 -22.49
N PRO A 523 -24.64 -21.51 -23.45
CA PRO A 523 -23.75 -22.39 -24.20
C PRO A 523 -22.67 -21.63 -24.98
N ILE A 524 -21.44 -22.13 -24.91
CA ILE A 524 -20.31 -21.65 -25.69
C ILE A 524 -20.28 -22.32 -27.06
N GLN A 525 -19.71 -21.61 -28.03
CA GLN A 525 -19.29 -22.20 -29.29
C GLN A 525 -17.84 -22.64 -29.13
N PRO A 526 -17.53 -23.95 -29.19
CA PRO A 526 -16.14 -24.40 -29.23
C PRO A 526 -15.50 -23.93 -30.54
N HIS A 527 -14.17 -23.72 -30.53
CA HIS A 527 -13.36 -23.21 -31.66
C HIS A 527 -13.33 -21.68 -31.81
N GLY A 528 -13.08 -20.98 -30.71
CA GLY A 528 -12.72 -19.57 -30.81
C GLY A 528 -11.21 -19.39 -31.08
N ARG A 529 -10.73 -18.15 -31.02
CA ARG A 529 -9.37 -17.79 -31.47
C ARG A 529 -8.30 -18.32 -30.50
N CYS A 530 -8.64 -18.55 -29.23
CA CYS A 530 -7.69 -18.90 -28.19
C CYS A 530 -8.22 -19.72 -27.02
N ASP A 531 -9.53 -20.00 -26.96
CA ASP A 531 -10.17 -20.72 -25.85
C ASP A 531 -9.84 -20.09 -24.48
N SER A 532 -10.11 -18.79 -24.35
CA SER A 532 -9.84 -17.98 -23.16
C SER A 532 -11.07 -17.82 -22.29
N LEU A 533 -10.85 -17.90 -20.98
CA LEU A 533 -11.87 -17.73 -19.96
C LEU A 533 -11.50 -16.54 -19.08
N VAL A 534 -12.40 -15.58 -18.92
CA VAL A 534 -12.22 -14.45 -17.99
C VAL A 534 -13.36 -14.42 -17.00
N VAL A 535 -13.03 -14.49 -15.71
CA VAL A 535 -13.95 -14.36 -14.58
C VAL A 535 -13.79 -12.95 -14.02
N SER A 536 -14.88 -12.19 -13.98
CA SER A 536 -14.92 -10.86 -13.37
C SER A 536 -15.98 -10.84 -12.27
N VAL A 537 -15.59 -10.49 -11.06
CA VAL A 537 -16.47 -10.32 -9.90
C VAL A 537 -16.64 -8.84 -9.65
N HIS A 538 -17.88 -8.37 -9.54
CA HIS A 538 -18.21 -6.99 -9.26
C HIS A 538 -19.10 -6.82 -8.05
N ILE A 539 -18.52 -6.30 -6.98
CA ILE A 539 -19.24 -5.96 -5.76
C ILE A 539 -19.71 -4.52 -5.85
N LYS A 540 -21.03 -4.33 -5.79
CA LYS A 540 -21.68 -3.03 -5.70
C LYS A 540 -22.15 -2.85 -4.27
N ALA A 541 -21.41 -2.07 -3.47
CA ALA A 541 -21.84 -1.70 -2.15
C ALA A 541 -23.15 -0.88 -2.23
N THR A 542 -24.17 -1.24 -1.45
CA THR A 542 -25.44 -0.48 -1.38
C THR A 542 -25.39 0.67 -0.38
N SER A 543 -24.30 0.80 0.37
CA SER A 543 -23.97 2.02 1.10
C SER A 543 -22.48 2.30 1.00
N THR A 544 -22.14 3.58 1.03
CA THR A 544 -20.78 4.03 1.19
C THR A 544 -20.33 3.77 2.62
N PHE A 545 -19.08 3.33 2.73
CA PHE A 545 -18.26 3.39 3.93
C PHE A 545 -18.63 4.61 4.81
N PRO A 546 -18.81 4.45 6.13
CA PRO A 546 -18.29 3.33 6.95
C PRO A 546 -19.31 2.28 7.42
N PHE A 547 -20.59 2.41 7.04
CA PHE A 547 -21.66 1.52 7.51
C PHE A 547 -22.22 0.70 6.34
N PRO A 548 -21.67 -0.49 6.05
CA PRO A 548 -22.07 -1.28 4.88
C PRO A 548 -23.54 -1.73 4.98
N GLY A 549 -24.30 -1.44 3.93
CA GLY A 549 -25.59 -2.04 3.60
C GLY A 549 -25.38 -3.33 2.80
N PRO A 550 -26.45 -4.07 2.48
CA PRO A 550 -26.36 -5.32 1.74
C PRO A 550 -25.79 -5.10 0.33
N ALA A 551 -24.51 -5.33 0.10
CA ALA A 551 -23.88 -5.19 -1.21
C ALA A 551 -24.45 -6.22 -2.20
N THR A 552 -24.74 -5.81 -3.44
CA THR A 552 -25.02 -6.78 -4.51
C THR A 552 -23.73 -7.18 -5.18
N THR A 553 -23.60 -8.44 -5.56
CA THR A 553 -22.46 -8.91 -6.35
C THR A 553 -22.93 -9.26 -7.76
N ARG A 554 -22.08 -9.00 -8.74
CA ARG A 554 -22.32 -9.32 -10.13
C ARG A 554 -21.16 -10.18 -10.60
N LEU A 555 -21.44 -11.42 -10.94
CA LEU A 555 -20.45 -12.34 -11.48
C LEU A 555 -20.61 -12.36 -13.00
N LEU A 556 -19.51 -12.12 -13.68
CA LEU A 556 -19.41 -12.03 -15.11
C LEU A 556 -18.42 -13.09 -15.60
N LEU A 557 -18.83 -13.84 -16.62
CA LEU A 557 -17.96 -14.79 -17.29
C LEU A 557 -17.90 -14.45 -18.76
N TYR A 558 -16.67 -14.40 -19.28
CA TYR A 558 -16.41 -14.17 -20.69
C TYR A 558 -15.68 -15.36 -21.28
N TRP A 559 -16.15 -15.80 -22.45
CA TRP A 559 -15.55 -16.82 -23.29
C TRP A 559 -15.10 -16.18 -24.60
N ASP A 560 -13.80 -16.17 -24.87
CA ASP A 560 -13.22 -15.52 -26.05
C ASP A 560 -13.78 -14.12 -26.30
N GLY A 561 -13.78 -13.33 -25.22
CA GLY A 561 -14.20 -11.94 -25.25
C GLY A 561 -15.71 -11.72 -25.22
N ARG A 562 -16.52 -12.78 -25.29
CA ARG A 562 -17.99 -12.69 -25.32
C ARG A 562 -18.57 -12.99 -23.94
N PRO A 563 -19.49 -12.16 -23.42
CA PRO A 563 -20.17 -12.47 -22.17
C PRO A 563 -21.04 -13.73 -22.35
N VAL A 564 -20.86 -14.70 -21.47
CA VAL A 564 -21.63 -15.95 -21.44
C VAL A 564 -22.35 -16.16 -20.11
N LEU A 565 -21.98 -15.42 -19.07
CA LEU A 565 -22.70 -15.35 -17.80
C LEU A 565 -22.73 -13.91 -17.29
N ASP A 566 -23.88 -13.50 -16.78
CA ASP A 566 -24.08 -12.24 -16.09
C ASP A 566 -25.11 -12.43 -14.96
N SER A 567 -24.61 -12.66 -13.75
CA SER A 567 -25.47 -12.87 -12.58
C SER A 567 -25.66 -11.56 -11.83
N ALA A 568 -26.86 -11.29 -11.29
CA ALA A 568 -27.06 -10.24 -10.30
C ALA A 568 -27.51 -10.88 -8.96
N GLN A 569 -26.56 -11.26 -8.09
CA GLN A 569 -26.86 -11.92 -6.80
C GLN A 569 -25.96 -11.43 -5.66
N VAL A 570 -26.47 -11.41 -4.44
CA VAL A 570 -25.62 -11.17 -3.26
C VAL A 570 -24.81 -12.43 -3.00
N LEU A 571 -23.50 -12.40 -3.30
CA LEU A 571 -22.59 -13.49 -2.95
C LEU A 571 -22.11 -13.28 -1.52
N GLY A 572 -22.23 -14.31 -0.68
CA GLY A 572 -21.74 -14.29 0.69
C GLY A 572 -20.21 -14.34 0.75
N ARG A 573 -19.63 -13.79 1.82
CA ARG A 573 -18.22 -14.02 2.16
C ARG A 573 -18.06 -15.49 2.60
N PRO A 574 -16.91 -16.15 2.37
CA PRO A 574 -16.64 -17.46 2.96
C PRO A 574 -16.72 -17.40 4.48
N ASP A 575 -17.16 -18.49 5.08
CA ASP A 575 -17.44 -18.55 6.52
C ASP A 575 -16.18 -18.45 7.37
N THR A 576 -15.01 -18.87 6.86
CA THR A 576 -13.77 -18.84 7.66
C THR A 576 -12.52 -18.43 6.87
N ALA A 577 -11.58 -17.80 7.58
CA ALA A 577 -10.21 -17.53 7.10
C ALA A 577 -9.48 -18.78 6.60
N LYS A 578 -9.81 -19.94 7.18
CA LYS A 578 -9.19 -21.23 6.89
C LYS A 578 -9.55 -21.74 5.50
N ASP A 579 -10.76 -21.46 5.02
CA ASP A 579 -11.19 -21.88 3.68
C ASP A 579 -10.36 -21.18 2.60
N LEU A 580 -9.97 -19.94 2.86
CA LEU A 580 -9.06 -19.18 2.00
C LEU A 580 -7.65 -19.77 1.96
N ALA A 581 -7.22 -20.58 2.93
CA ALA A 581 -5.89 -21.19 2.93
C ALA A 581 -5.83 -22.44 2.01
N SER A 582 -6.99 -23.02 1.66
CA SER A 582 -7.07 -24.18 0.79
C SER A 582 -6.56 -23.84 -0.61
N PRO A 583 -5.67 -24.66 -1.21
CA PRO A 583 -5.24 -24.48 -2.58
C PRO A 583 -6.44 -24.39 -3.53
N THR A 584 -6.30 -23.59 -4.59
CA THR A 584 -7.19 -23.72 -5.74
C THR A 584 -6.63 -24.83 -6.62
N TYR A 585 -7.41 -25.90 -6.78
CA TYR A 585 -7.07 -27.03 -7.63
C TYR A 585 -7.40 -26.68 -9.08
N VAL A 586 -6.54 -27.14 -9.99
CA VAL A 586 -6.56 -26.73 -11.39
C VAL A 586 -6.58 -27.95 -12.30
N GLY A 587 -7.52 -27.95 -13.24
CA GLY A 587 -7.71 -29.04 -14.20
C GLY A 587 -8.25 -30.34 -13.60
N ALA A 588 -8.69 -30.32 -12.33
CA ALA A 588 -9.48 -31.36 -11.68
C ALA A 588 -10.06 -30.82 -10.36
N GLY A 589 -11.14 -31.43 -9.88
CA GLY A 589 -11.69 -31.14 -8.56
C GLY A 589 -10.74 -31.53 -7.42
N ALA A 590 -10.95 -30.97 -6.23
CA ALA A 590 -10.11 -31.25 -5.06
C ALA A 590 -10.03 -32.74 -4.68
N ASP A 591 -11.06 -33.53 -5.02
CA ASP A 591 -11.11 -34.98 -4.83
C ASP A 591 -10.56 -35.80 -6.02
N GLY A 592 -10.15 -35.13 -7.09
CA GLY A 592 -9.60 -35.71 -8.32
C GLY A 592 -10.63 -36.39 -9.25
N ARG A 593 -11.93 -36.31 -8.98
CA ARG A 593 -12.95 -37.10 -9.70
C ARG A 593 -13.37 -36.53 -11.07
N GLU A 594 -13.23 -35.23 -11.28
CA GLU A 594 -13.69 -34.54 -12.50
C GLU A 594 -12.54 -33.83 -13.23
N PRO A 595 -11.61 -34.56 -13.87
CA PRO A 595 -10.48 -33.97 -14.57
C PRO A 595 -10.91 -33.23 -15.84
N PHE A 596 -10.19 -32.15 -16.14
CA PHE A 596 -10.30 -31.43 -17.40
C PHE A 596 -9.59 -32.18 -18.53
N LEU A 597 -10.29 -32.35 -19.64
CA LEU A 597 -9.87 -33.10 -20.83
C LEU A 597 -9.38 -32.12 -21.92
N GLY A 598 -8.43 -31.25 -21.59
CA GLY A 598 -7.78 -30.32 -22.53
C GLY A 598 -6.27 -30.24 -22.31
N ALA A 599 -5.58 -29.31 -22.96
CA ALA A 599 -4.19 -29.06 -22.62
C ALA A 599 -4.09 -28.46 -21.19
N PRO A 600 -2.90 -28.51 -20.56
CA PRO A 600 -2.72 -27.89 -19.24
C PRO A 600 -3.11 -26.41 -19.26
N LEU A 601 -3.85 -25.97 -18.24
CA LEU A 601 -4.24 -24.57 -18.11
C LEU A 601 -3.00 -23.68 -17.99
N GLY A 602 -3.04 -22.49 -18.60
CA GLY A 602 -1.99 -21.48 -18.43
C GLY A 602 -1.96 -20.89 -17.02
N GLN A 603 -0.87 -20.21 -16.67
CA GLN A 603 -0.77 -19.45 -15.42
C GLN A 603 -1.87 -18.35 -15.40
N PRO A 604 -2.62 -18.17 -14.29
CA PRO A 604 -3.64 -17.14 -14.21
C PRO A 604 -3.05 -15.73 -14.30
N LEU A 605 -3.84 -14.85 -14.91
CA LEU A 605 -3.48 -13.46 -15.14
C LEU A 605 -4.49 -12.53 -14.46
N VAL A 606 -3.99 -11.46 -13.85
CA VAL A 606 -4.75 -10.36 -13.26
C VAL A 606 -4.90 -9.25 -14.26
N ILE A 607 -6.09 -8.64 -14.27
CA ILE A 607 -6.34 -7.41 -15.03
C ILE A 607 -6.60 -6.29 -14.01
N ASN A 608 -5.87 -5.18 -14.11
CA ASN A 608 -6.06 -4.03 -13.21
C ASN A 608 -7.51 -3.51 -13.23
N LYS A 609 -8.16 -3.61 -14.40
CA LYS A 609 -9.54 -3.18 -14.60
C LYS A 609 -10.57 -4.28 -14.35
N GLN A 610 -11.59 -3.91 -13.60
CA GLN A 610 -12.82 -4.67 -13.50
C GLN A 610 -13.63 -4.62 -14.81
N LEU A 611 -13.94 -5.79 -15.37
CA LEU A 611 -14.61 -5.90 -16.67
C LEU A 611 -16.12 -5.93 -16.50
N LEU A 612 -16.83 -5.05 -17.21
CA LEU A 612 -18.29 -4.98 -17.26
C LEU A 612 -18.79 -4.98 -18.72
N PRO A 613 -19.95 -5.61 -19.04
CA PRO A 613 -20.49 -5.65 -20.40
C PRO A 613 -20.79 -4.27 -21.00
N GLU A 614 -21.13 -3.28 -20.16
CA GLU A 614 -21.57 -1.94 -20.59
C GLU A 614 -20.42 -0.94 -20.80
N GLN A 615 -19.15 -1.34 -20.59
CA GLN A 615 -18.00 -0.45 -20.70
C GLN A 615 -17.65 -0.13 -22.16
N GLU A 616 -17.47 1.16 -22.48
CA GLU A 616 -16.97 1.61 -23.77
C GLU A 616 -15.44 1.56 -23.87
N GLY A 617 -14.94 1.15 -25.05
CA GLY A 617 -13.52 1.23 -25.42
C GLY A 617 -12.71 -0.04 -25.13
N LEU A 618 -12.10 -0.56 -26.21
CA LEU A 618 -11.52 -1.91 -26.37
C LEU A 618 -12.58 -3.01 -26.23
N ASN A 619 -12.82 -3.73 -27.32
CA ASN A 619 -13.59 -4.96 -27.21
C ASN A 619 -12.73 -5.93 -26.37
N LEU A 620 -13.35 -6.77 -25.54
CA LEU A 620 -12.61 -7.76 -24.76
C LEU A 620 -11.79 -8.72 -25.65
N GLY A 621 -12.13 -8.78 -26.95
CA GLY A 621 -11.37 -9.43 -28.02
C GLY A 621 -9.93 -8.95 -28.19
N ASP A 622 -9.62 -7.68 -27.93
CA ASP A 622 -8.26 -7.11 -28.05
C ASP A 622 -7.35 -7.57 -26.89
N MET A 623 -7.95 -7.82 -25.72
CA MET A 623 -7.26 -8.40 -24.56
C MET A 623 -6.90 -9.87 -24.79
N LEU A 624 -7.67 -10.57 -25.65
CA LEU A 624 -7.41 -11.97 -25.95
C LEU A 624 -6.00 -12.17 -26.47
N GLU A 625 -5.53 -11.36 -27.43
CA GLU A 625 -4.17 -11.54 -27.96
C GLU A 625 -3.06 -11.47 -26.89
N ARG A 626 -3.30 -10.78 -25.78
CA ARG A 626 -2.39 -10.76 -24.62
C ARG A 626 -2.59 -11.94 -23.68
N LEU A 627 -3.81 -12.42 -23.49
CA LEU A 627 -4.11 -13.64 -22.72
C LEU A 627 -3.66 -14.93 -23.43
N CYS A 628 -3.60 -14.92 -24.76
CA CYS A 628 -3.26 -16.11 -25.56
C CYS A 628 -1.77 -16.33 -25.80
N ARG A 629 -0.95 -15.28 -25.62
CA ARG A 629 0.52 -15.36 -25.70
C ARG A 629 1.09 -15.79 -24.36
#